data_AF-A0A9E5LPQ1-F1
#
_entry.id   AF-A0A9E5LPQ1-F1
#
_cell.length_a   1.000
_cell.length_b   1.000
_cell.length_c   1.000
_cell.angle_alpha   90.00
_cell.angle_beta   90.00
_cell.angle_gamma   90.00
#
_symmetry.space_group_name_H-M   'P 1'
#
loop_
_entity.id
_entity.type
_entity.pdbx_description
1 polymer ?
#
loop_
_entity_poly.entity_id
_entity_poly.type
_entity_poly.pdbx_seq_one_letter_code
_entity_poly.pdbx_strand_id
1 'polypeptide(L)'
;AGVTTMLANAAGPITAFYFLSQRFPKMVMVGTGAWFYLVINAAKLPFSWQLGLLTPSSLWLDLWLIPGVVLGFWIGSAFLKKIPQSLFEGILIVNIIISRYCLPNLLSLMPPFPSASTRPRQ
;
A
#
# COMPACT_ATOMS: atom_id res chain seq x y z
N ALA A 1 0.92 -13.10 -12.39
CA ALA A 1 0.26 -12.94 -11.08
C ALA A 1 1.27 -12.63 -9.96
N GLY A 2 2.31 -13.46 -9.72
CA GLY A 2 3.25 -13.24 -8.60
C GLY A 2 4.04 -11.93 -8.61
N VAL A 3 4.68 -11.58 -9.73
CA VAL A 3 5.45 -10.30 -9.86
C VAL A 3 4.56 -9.09 -9.64
N THR A 4 3.34 -9.12 -10.20
CA THR A 4 2.35 -8.05 -10.06
C THR A 4 1.92 -7.86 -8.60
N THR A 5 1.74 -8.94 -7.83
CA THR A 5 1.40 -8.87 -6.41
C THR A 5 2.56 -8.35 -5.56
N MET A 6 3.80 -8.71 -5.88
CA MET A 6 4.99 -8.19 -5.19
C MET A 6 5.21 -6.71 -5.46
N LEU A 7 5.07 -6.28 -6.72
CA LEU A 7 5.09 -4.87 -7.09
C LEU A 7 3.96 -4.09 -6.43
N ALA A 8 2.77 -4.68 -6.32
CA ALA A 8 1.64 -4.07 -5.62
C ALA A 8 1.93 -3.86 -4.13
N ASN A 9 2.65 -4.77 -3.46
CA ASN A 9 3.03 -4.61 -2.06
C ASN A 9 4.21 -3.63 -1.87
N ALA A 10 5.12 -3.57 -2.84
CA ALA A 10 6.23 -2.61 -2.87
C ALA A 10 5.81 -1.18 -3.26
N ALA A 11 4.55 -0.98 -3.66
CA ALA A 11 4.02 0.33 -4.05
C ALA A 11 4.10 1.38 -2.91
N GLY A 12 4.01 0.94 -1.65
CA GLY A 12 4.12 1.79 -0.47
C GLY A 12 5.43 2.58 -0.42
N PRO A 13 6.59 1.90 -0.30
CA PRO A 13 7.91 2.52 -0.33
C PRO A 13 8.18 3.36 -1.60
N ILE A 14 7.72 2.90 -2.77
CA ILE A 14 7.91 3.61 -4.04
C ILE A 14 7.19 4.97 -4.02
N THR A 15 5.95 4.99 -3.56
CA THR A 15 5.14 6.22 -3.46
C THR A 15 5.74 7.19 -2.43
N ALA A 16 6.21 6.66 -1.29
CA ALA A 16 6.91 7.46 -0.28
C ALA A 16 8.20 8.10 -0.84
N PHE A 17 8.99 7.34 -1.59
CA PHE A 17 10.20 7.84 -2.24
C PHE A 17 9.91 8.95 -3.27
N TYR A 18 8.85 8.76 -4.07
CA TYR A 18 8.40 9.77 -5.03
C TYR A 18 8.01 11.08 -4.34
N PHE A 19 7.18 11.01 -3.28
CA PHE A 19 6.78 12.22 -2.55
C PHE A 19 7.93 12.90 -1.81
N LEU A 20 8.89 12.13 -1.28
CA LEU A 20 10.10 12.66 -0.66
C LEU A 20 10.96 13.42 -1.69
N SER A 21 11.06 12.88 -2.90
CA SER A 21 11.79 13.51 -4.01
C SER A 21 11.15 14.83 -4.46
N GLN A 22 9.83 14.95 -4.35
CA GLN A 22 9.07 16.20 -4.61
C GLN A 22 9.08 17.17 -3.41
N ARG A 23 9.76 16.82 -2.30
CA ARG A 23 9.86 17.64 -1.07
C ARG A 23 8.52 18.08 -0.50
N PHE A 24 7.50 17.23 -0.58
CA PHE A 24 6.18 17.55 -0.06
C PHE A 24 6.18 17.67 1.47
N PRO A 25 5.49 18.67 2.05
CA PRO A 25 5.29 18.74 3.48
C PRO A 25 4.49 17.52 3.96
N LYS A 26 4.81 16.99 5.14
CA LYS A 26 4.26 15.72 5.69
C LYS A 26 2.72 15.62 5.64
N MET A 27 2.01 16.73 5.86
CA MET A 27 0.54 16.74 5.84
C MET A 27 0.00 16.52 4.43
N VAL A 28 0.61 17.13 3.41
CA VAL A 28 0.25 16.93 2.00
C VAL A 28 0.63 15.51 1.58
N MET A 29 1.78 15.01 2.02
CA MET A 29 2.22 13.64 1.77
C MET A 29 1.19 12.60 2.26
N VAL A 30 0.78 12.71 3.51
CA VAL A 30 -0.16 11.76 4.12
C VAL A 30 -1.57 11.93 3.55
N GLY A 31 -2.03 13.16 3.33
CA GLY A 31 -3.35 13.43 2.74
C GLY A 31 -3.47 12.93 1.30
N THR A 32 -2.50 13.28 0.44
CA THR A 32 -2.47 12.82 -0.96
C THR A 32 -2.29 11.32 -1.06
N GLY A 33 -1.44 10.72 -0.21
CA GLY A 33 -1.28 9.27 -0.13
C GLY A 33 -2.58 8.57 0.28
N ALA A 34 -3.30 9.10 1.27
CA ALA A 34 -4.59 8.55 1.69
C ALA A 34 -5.61 8.56 0.55
N TRP A 35 -5.76 9.68 -0.16
CA TRP A 35 -6.63 9.76 -1.34
C TRP A 35 -6.20 8.82 -2.47
N PHE A 36 -4.90 8.76 -2.76
CA PHE A 36 -4.34 7.89 -3.78
C PHE A 36 -4.67 6.41 -3.51
N TYR A 37 -4.40 5.92 -2.31
CA TYR A 37 -4.71 4.54 -1.94
C TYR A 37 -6.21 4.29 -1.81
N LEU A 38 -7.00 5.27 -1.38
CA LEU A 38 -8.46 5.15 -1.36
C LEU A 38 -9.00 4.89 -2.77
N VAL A 39 -8.60 5.70 -3.76
CA VAL A 39 -9.05 5.55 -5.15
C VAL A 39 -8.60 4.21 -5.74
N ILE A 40 -7.34 3.83 -5.54
CA ILE A 40 -6.82 2.54 -6.05
C ILE A 40 -7.56 1.35 -5.42
N ASN A 41 -7.82 1.39 -4.11
CA ASN A 41 -8.53 0.29 -3.44
C ASN A 41 -10.02 0.29 -3.79
N ALA A 42 -10.65 1.46 -3.94
CA ALA A 42 -12.03 1.57 -4.41
C ALA A 42 -12.18 1.00 -5.85
N ALA A 43 -11.21 1.28 -6.73
CA ALA A 43 -11.18 0.71 -8.07
C ALA A 43 -11.02 -0.82 -8.08
N LYS A 44 -10.53 -1.45 -7.01
CA LYS A 44 -10.45 -2.91 -6.87
C LYS A 44 -11.78 -3.56 -6.48
N LEU A 45 -12.69 -2.83 -5.84
CA LEU A 45 -13.99 -3.34 -5.39
C LEU A 45 -14.83 -4.01 -6.48
N PRO A 46 -14.98 -3.48 -7.72
CA PRO A 46 -15.76 -4.14 -8.75
C PRO A 46 -15.16 -5.50 -9.16
N PHE A 47 -13.82 -5.61 -9.18
CA PHE A 47 -13.15 -6.89 -9.46
C PHE A 47 -13.36 -7.88 -8.32
N SER A 48 -13.20 -7.44 -7.06
CA SER A 48 -13.46 -8.30 -5.90
C SER A 48 -14.91 -8.80 -5.82
N TRP A 49 -15.87 -7.98 -6.26
CA TRP A 49 -17.27 -8.38 -6.39
C TRP A 49 -17.47 -9.44 -7.47
N GLN A 50 -16.88 -9.26 -8.66
CA GLN A 50 -16.95 -10.22 -9.77
C GLN A 50 -16.29 -11.57 -9.45
N LEU A 51 -15.26 -11.58 -8.60
CA LEU A 51 -14.62 -12.81 -8.12
C LEU A 51 -15.40 -13.48 -6.97
N GLY A 52 -16.52 -12.92 -6.51
CA GLY A 52 -17.32 -13.46 -5.40
C GLY A 52 -16.63 -13.37 -4.02
N LEU A 53 -15.54 -12.62 -3.93
CA LEU A 53 -14.78 -12.41 -2.68
C LEU A 53 -15.42 -11.34 -1.79
N LEU A 54 -16.29 -10.50 -2.37
CA LEU A 54 -16.96 -9.41 -1.67
C LEU A 54 -18.40 -9.82 -1.36
N THR A 55 -18.71 -10.04 -0.08
CA THR A 55 -20.07 -10.38 0.38
C THR A 55 -20.81 -9.16 0.93
N PRO A 56 -22.16 -9.12 0.88
CA PRO A 56 -22.94 -8.04 1.49
C PRO A 56 -22.65 -7.84 2.99
N SER A 57 -22.35 -8.93 3.71
CA SER A 57 -21.97 -8.88 5.13
C SER A 57 -20.64 -8.16 5.36
N SER A 58 -19.67 -8.31 4.46
CA SER A 58 -18.39 -7.58 4.52
C SER A 58 -18.59 -6.08 4.35
N LEU A 59 -19.43 -5.66 3.39
CA LEU A 59 -19.77 -4.25 3.17
C LEU A 59 -20.46 -3.62 4.38
N TRP A 60 -21.32 -4.37 5.06
CA TRP A 60 -21.97 -3.91 6.29
C TRP A 60 -20.97 -3.70 7.42
N LEU A 61 -20.01 -4.62 7.56
CA LEU A 61 -18.92 -4.50 8.53
C LEU A 61 -18.06 -3.26 8.23
N ASP A 62 -17.69 -3.04 6.97
CA ASP A 62 -16.92 -1.86 6.56
C ASP A 62 -17.64 -0.55 6.91
N LEU A 63 -18.97 -0.51 6.77
CA LEU A 63 -19.79 0.64 7.15
C LEU A 63 -19.70 0.93 8.66
N TRP A 64 -19.73 -0.11 9.49
CA TRP A 64 -19.56 0.00 10.94
C TRP A 64 -18.15 0.45 11.36
N LEU A 65 -17.14 0.25 10.51
CA LEU A 65 -15.78 0.72 10.76
C LEU A 65 -15.57 2.19 10.39
N ILE A 66 -16.44 2.80 9.59
CA ILE A 66 -16.32 4.22 9.17
C ILE A 66 -16.11 5.18 10.36
N PRO A 67 -16.88 5.11 11.46
CA PRO A 67 -16.67 5.97 12.62
C PRO A 67 -15.27 5.80 13.23
N GLY A 68 -14.77 4.57 13.28
CA GLY A 68 -13.42 4.26 13.75
C GLY A 68 -12.34 4.88 12.86
N VAL A 69 -12.53 4.84 11.53
CA VAL A 69 -11.64 5.49 10.55
C VAL A 69 -11.65 7.00 10.73
N VAL A 70 -12.83 7.62 10.92
CA VAL A 70 -12.95 9.06 11.14
C VAL A 70 -12.23 9.47 12.44
N LEU A 71 -12.46 8.75 13.54
CA LEU A 71 -11.75 8.99 14.80
C LEU A 71 -10.23 8.81 14.66
N GLY A 72 -9.81 7.74 13.99
CA GLY A 72 -8.41 7.46 13.70
C GLY A 72 -7.76 8.56 12.86
N PHE A 73 -8.47 9.10 11.87
CA PHE A 73 -8.01 10.24 11.06
C PHE A 73 -7.80 11.50 11.92
N TRP A 74 -8.74 11.82 12.81
CA TRP A 74 -8.61 12.97 13.71
C TRP A 74 -7.42 12.83 14.66
N ILE A 75 -7.29 11.68 15.32
CA ILE A 75 -6.19 11.39 16.24
C ILE A 75 -4.86 11.39 15.48
N GLY A 76 -4.80 10.71 14.33
CA GLY A 76 -3.61 10.63 13.49
C GLY A 76 -3.18 11.99 12.95
N SER A 77 -4.12 12.83 12.51
CA SER A 77 -3.84 14.20 12.06
C SER A 77 -3.30 15.07 13.20
N ALA A 78 -3.89 14.99 14.39
CA ALA A 78 -3.41 15.71 15.56
C ALA A 78 -2.00 15.26 15.97
N PHE A 79 -1.73 13.96 15.91
CA PHE A 79 -0.41 13.40 16.20
C PHE A 79 0.63 13.81 15.15
N LEU A 80 0.30 13.71 13.86
CA LEU A 80 1.20 14.05 12.75
C LEU A 80 1.65 15.51 12.79
N LYS A 81 0.79 16.43 13.21
CA LYS A 81 1.15 17.85 13.40
C LYS A 81 2.28 18.04 14.43
N LYS A 82 2.39 17.16 15.43
CA LYS A 82 3.42 17.22 16.47
C LYS A 82 4.78 16.69 16.01
N ILE A 83 4.83 15.90 14.94
CA ILE A 83 6.07 15.30 14.44
C ILE A 83 6.85 16.33 13.60
N PRO A 84 8.13 16.59 13.87
CA PRO A 84 8.93 17.48 13.02
C PRO A 84 9.14 16.86 11.63
N GLN A 85 9.23 17.69 10.59
CA GLN A 85 9.37 17.24 9.20
C GLN A 85 10.59 16.31 9.02
N SER A 86 11.72 16.66 9.64
CA SER A 86 12.97 15.87 9.56
C SER A 86 12.83 14.46 10.13
N LEU A 87 12.10 14.29 11.25
CA LEU A 87 11.86 12.97 11.83
C LEU A 87 10.94 12.14 10.93
N PHE A 88 9.90 12.76 10.36
CA PHE A 88 9.00 12.10 9.43
C PHE A 88 9.75 11.61 8.19
N GLU A 89 10.56 12.47 7.57
CA GLU A 89 11.41 12.11 6.42
C GLU A 89 12.43 11.02 6.78
N GLY A 90 13.06 11.11 7.96
CA GLY A 90 13.98 10.10 8.46
C GLY A 90 13.33 8.72 8.57
N ILE A 91 12.11 8.63 9.11
CA ILE A 91 11.36 7.37 9.20
C ILE A 91 11.07 6.80 7.81
N LEU A 92 10.68 7.65 6.85
CA LEU A 92 10.42 7.22 5.48
C LEU A 92 11.69 6.70 4.79
N ILE A 93 12.81 7.40 4.95
CA ILE A 93 14.10 6.98 4.42
C ILE A 93 14.51 5.63 5.00
N VAL A 94 14.37 5.44 6.32
CA VAL A 94 14.64 4.14 6.96
C VAL A 94 13.76 3.05 6.37
N ASN A 95 12.47 3.29 6.18
CA ASN A 95 11.56 2.32 5.53
C ASN A 95 11.97 2.00 4.09
N ILE A 96 12.38 3.00 3.31
CA ILE A 96 12.85 2.81 1.92
C ILE A 96 14.15 2.00 1.93
N ILE A 97 15.06 2.27 2.85
CA ILE A 97 16.32 1.55 3.02
C ILE A 97 16.05 0.09 3.39
N ILE A 98 15.20 -0.16 4.38
CA ILE A 98 14.78 -1.53 4.77
C ILE A 98 14.18 -2.24 3.57
N SER A 99 13.26 -1.58 2.84
CA SER A 99 12.67 -2.15 1.63
C SER A 99 13.74 -2.47 0.58
N ARG A 100 14.73 -1.59 0.36
CA ARG A 100 15.82 -1.80 -0.60
C ARG A 100 16.73 -2.96 -0.22
N TYR A 101 16.98 -3.20 1.07
CA TYR A 101 17.80 -4.32 1.52
C TYR A 101 17.01 -5.64 1.61
N CYS A 102 15.75 -5.57 2.00
CA CYS A 102 14.89 -6.75 2.12
C CYS A 102 14.46 -7.28 0.75
N LEU A 103 14.17 -6.40 -0.23
CA LEU A 103 13.65 -6.80 -1.54
C LEU A 103 14.57 -7.73 -2.35
N PRO A 104 15.87 -7.47 -2.55
CA PRO A 104 16.76 -8.39 -3.27
C PRO A 104 16.99 -9.69 -2.50
N ASN A 105 17.02 -9.64 -1.17
CA ASN A 105 17.20 -10.82 -0.32
C ASN A 105 15.92 -11.69 -0.27
N LEU A 106 14.75 -11.08 -0.50
CA LEU A 106 13.48 -11.77 -0.63
C LEU A 106 13.34 -12.39 -2.02
N LEU A 107 13.77 -11.67 -3.07
CA LEU A 107 13.79 -12.17 -4.45
C LEU A 107 14.74 -13.35 -4.65
N SER A 108 15.86 -13.40 -3.91
CA SER A 108 16.80 -14.53 -3.96
C SER A 108 16.27 -15.79 -3.26
N LEU A 109 15.33 -15.65 -2.33
CA LEU A 109 14.66 -16.76 -1.63
C LEU A 109 13.44 -17.29 -2.40
N MET A 110 13.06 -16.65 -3.50
CA MET A 110 11.90 -17.06 -4.28
C MET A 110 12.27 -18.14 -5.30
N PRO A 111 11.53 -19.25 -5.37
CA PRO A 111 11.76 -20.25 -6.40
C PRO A 111 11.59 -19.62 -7.78
N PRO A 112 12.41 -20.01 -8.77
CA PRO A 112 12.26 -19.55 -10.15
C PRO A 112 10.84 -19.84 -10.63
N PHE A 113 10.22 -18.85 -11.28
CA PHE A 113 8.83 -18.97 -11.74
C PHE A 113 8.66 -20.21 -12.61
N PRO A 114 7.62 -21.04 -12.38
CA PRO A 114 7.27 -22.06 -13.34
C PRO A 114 6.92 -21.35 -14.65
N SER A 115 7.72 -21.58 -15.70
CA SER A 115 7.36 -21.15 -17.04
C SER A 115 6.05 -21.84 -17.42
N ALA A 116 5.06 -21.06 -17.82
CA ALA A 116 3.82 -21.60 -18.38
C ALA A 116 4.11 -22.16 -19.78
N SER A 117 4.82 -23.29 -19.87
CA SER A 117 5.10 -23.95 -21.15
C SER A 117 5.29 -25.47 -21.00
N THR A 118 4.30 -26.17 -20.45
CA THR A 118 4.08 -27.61 -20.73
C THR A 118 2.61 -27.97 -20.44
N ARG A 119 1.67 -27.45 -21.25
CA ARG A 119 0.51 -28.30 -21.57
C ARG A 119 1.02 -29.34 -22.56
N PRO A 120 0.82 -30.65 -22.33
CA PRO A 120 1.07 -31.61 -23.38
C PRO A 120 0.12 -31.28 -24.53
N ARG A 121 0.67 -30.93 -25.69
CA ARG A 121 -0.02 -31.21 -26.95
C ARG A 121 -0.24 -32.71 -26.97
N GLN A 122 -1.45 -33.08 -27.36
CA GLN A 122 -1.89 -34.44 -27.64
C GLN A 122 -0.79 -35.30 -28.27
#